data_AF-A0A6B2LFW8-F1
#
_entry.id   AF-A0A6B2LFW8-F1
#
_cell.length_a   1.000
_cell.length_b   1.000
_cell.length_c   1.000
_cell.angle_alpha   90.00
_cell.angle_beta   90.00
_cell.angle_gamma   90.00
#
_symmetry.space_group_name_H-M   'P 1'
#
loop_
_entity.id
_entity.type
_entity.pdbx_description
1 polymer ?
#
loop_
_entity_poly.entity_id
_entity_poly.type
_entity_poly.pdbx_seq_one_letter_code
_entity_poly.pdbx_strand_id
1 'polypeptide(L)'
;MRSCSIPEDGSASLLVGVSGGSDSMALCMLLHEWAARTSSKLHAVTVDHGLRREASLEAAQVHEWLSRRQIEHSIMRIEWPVHIPKNSQNARKFRYALLSSAAKEHKVGHILTAHHLEDQIETFWINVAHLSNLFGMAGIPRTRVLESLPEVMVARPLLETVKEDLKNICGWFQQNWIEDPSNEKTSLGHQRGRIRKALKEIYHLVPPSHFLLLLKTTSEARQEIEAQVQSFLDVHTKFQ
;
A
#
# COMPACT_ATOMS: atom_id res chain seq x y z
N MET A 1 -3.98 -9.04 -22.61
CA MET A 1 -4.04 -8.50 -21.24
C MET A 1 -4.93 -7.26 -21.26
N ARG A 2 -5.89 -7.11 -20.33
CA ARG A 2 -6.57 -5.83 -20.14
C ARG A 2 -5.55 -4.84 -19.57
N SER A 3 -5.41 -3.66 -20.16
CA SER A 3 -4.55 -2.62 -19.61
C SER A 3 -4.97 -2.33 -18.17
N CYS A 4 -4.07 -2.63 -17.24
CA CYS A 4 -4.25 -2.54 -15.79
C CYS A 4 -4.19 -1.09 -15.28
N SER A 5 -4.93 -0.19 -15.92
CA SER A 5 -5.06 1.21 -15.51
C SER A 5 -6.41 1.43 -14.84
N ILE A 6 -6.44 2.27 -13.80
CA ILE A 6 -7.71 2.78 -13.29
C ILE A 6 -8.40 3.49 -14.48
N PRO A 7 -9.66 3.18 -14.79
CA PRO A 7 -10.37 3.78 -15.93
C PRO A 7 -10.28 5.32 -15.87
N GLU A 8 -9.75 5.91 -16.93
CA GLU A 8 -9.67 7.38 -17.07
C GLU A 8 -11.04 8.00 -17.39
N ASP A 9 -12.01 7.17 -17.80
CA ASP A 9 -13.38 7.57 -18.11
C ASP A 9 -14.24 7.89 -16.87
N GLY A 10 -13.67 7.74 -15.66
CA GLY A 10 -14.31 8.19 -14.43
C GLY A 10 -15.42 7.27 -13.91
N SER A 11 -15.59 6.09 -14.49
CA SER A 11 -16.57 5.10 -14.06
C SER A 11 -16.07 4.15 -12.94
N ALA A 12 -14.91 4.46 -12.35
CA ALA A 12 -14.22 3.56 -11.43
C ALA A 12 -14.81 3.60 -10.01
N SER A 13 -15.06 2.41 -9.44
CA SER A 13 -15.25 2.25 -8.00
C SER A 13 -13.94 1.80 -7.36
N LEU A 14 -13.42 2.61 -6.44
CA LEU A 14 -12.14 2.41 -5.78
C LEU A 14 -12.33 2.14 -4.29
N LEU A 15 -11.46 1.30 -3.75
CA LEU A 15 -11.30 1.12 -2.31
C LEU A 15 -9.91 1.58 -1.88
N VAL A 16 -9.80 2.37 -0.81
CA VAL A 16 -8.51 2.77 -0.24
C VAL A 16 -8.37 2.25 1.18
N GLY A 17 -7.25 1.57 1.46
CA GLY A 17 -6.90 1.15 2.82
C GLY A 17 -6.30 2.32 3.61
N VAL A 18 -6.97 2.75 4.68
CA VAL A 18 -6.56 3.87 5.53
C VAL A 18 -6.14 3.34 6.91
N SER A 19 -4.91 3.63 7.34
CA SER A 19 -4.43 3.21 8.67
C SER A 19 -4.42 4.35 9.68
N GLY A 20 -4.78 5.56 9.25
CA GLY A 20 -4.73 6.79 10.06
C GLY A 20 -3.38 7.51 10.06
N GLY A 21 -2.31 6.85 9.61
CA GLY A 21 -1.00 7.49 9.43
C GLY A 21 -0.96 8.42 8.23
N SER A 22 0.03 9.33 8.23
CA SER A 22 0.23 10.38 7.21
C SER A 22 0.09 9.86 5.78
N ASP A 23 0.75 8.75 5.47
CA ASP A 23 0.87 8.23 4.12
C ASP A 23 -0.51 7.81 3.58
N SER A 24 -1.28 7.10 4.42
CA SER A 24 -2.63 6.63 4.06
C SER A 24 -3.67 7.74 4.02
N MET A 25 -3.54 8.74 4.89
CA MET A 25 -4.42 9.92 4.88
C MET A 25 -4.16 10.77 3.63
N ALA A 26 -2.90 11.00 3.27
CA ALA A 26 -2.52 11.72 2.05
C ALA A 26 -3.09 11.04 0.80
N LEU A 27 -2.93 9.71 0.67
CA LEU A 27 -3.52 8.96 -0.43
C LEU A 27 -5.05 9.10 -0.47
N CYS A 28 -5.71 9.00 0.68
CA CYS A 28 -7.17 9.13 0.76
C CYS A 28 -7.64 10.51 0.28
N MET A 29 -6.97 11.59 0.69
CA MET A 29 -7.30 12.95 0.26
C MET A 29 -7.10 13.15 -1.24
N LEU A 30 -5.97 12.67 -1.79
CA LEU A 30 -5.70 12.73 -3.23
C LEU A 30 -6.75 11.97 -4.05
N LEU A 31 -7.13 10.78 -3.60
CA LEU A 31 -8.15 9.98 -4.28
C LEU A 31 -9.55 10.59 -4.15
N HIS A 32 -9.85 11.25 -3.04
CA HIS A 32 -11.13 11.93 -2.86
C HIS A 32 -11.28 13.09 -3.84
N GLU A 33 -10.25 13.93 -3.97
CA GLU A 33 -10.20 15.01 -4.98
C GLU A 33 -10.29 14.47 -6.40
N TRP A 34 -9.54 13.41 -6.70
CA TRP A 34 -9.58 12.78 -8.01
C TRP A 34 -10.97 12.22 -8.32
N ALA A 35 -11.57 11.49 -7.39
CA ALA A 35 -12.88 10.88 -7.57
C ALA A 35 -13.99 11.91 -7.80
N ALA A 36 -13.93 13.05 -7.09
CA ALA A 36 -14.85 14.17 -7.30
C ALA A 36 -14.74 14.75 -8.72
N ARG A 37 -13.53 14.81 -9.30
CA ARG A 37 -13.31 15.35 -10.66
C ARG A 37 -13.72 14.38 -11.76
N THR A 38 -13.66 13.08 -11.50
CA THR A 38 -13.95 12.06 -12.50
C THR A 38 -15.33 11.43 -12.34
N SER A 39 -16.15 11.83 -11.36
CA SER A 39 -17.40 11.12 -11.01
C SER A 39 -17.19 9.65 -10.59
N SER A 40 -15.98 9.31 -10.15
CA SER A 40 -15.65 7.99 -9.61
C SER A 40 -16.16 7.87 -8.17
N LYS A 41 -16.30 6.63 -7.69
CA LYS A 41 -16.64 6.36 -6.29
C LYS A 41 -15.40 5.97 -5.50
N LEU A 42 -15.28 6.51 -4.30
CA LEU A 42 -14.21 6.16 -3.36
C LEU A 42 -14.82 5.64 -2.06
N HIS A 43 -14.40 4.44 -1.67
CA HIS A 43 -14.71 3.86 -0.37
C HIS A 43 -13.43 3.66 0.45
N ALA A 44 -13.34 4.28 1.62
CA ALA A 44 -12.22 4.12 2.52
C ALA A 44 -12.47 2.97 3.50
N VAL A 45 -11.43 2.19 3.81
CA VAL A 45 -11.52 1.12 4.80
C VAL A 45 -10.36 1.21 5.79
N THR A 46 -10.70 1.33 7.07
CA THR A 46 -9.73 1.16 8.17
C THR A 46 -9.84 -0.24 8.74
N VAL A 47 -8.70 -0.93 8.84
CA VAL A 47 -8.63 -2.25 9.47
C VAL A 47 -8.06 -2.13 10.87
N ASP A 48 -8.92 -2.28 11.88
CA ASP A 48 -8.52 -2.42 13.27
C ASP A 48 -7.90 -3.81 13.47
N HIS A 49 -6.58 -3.82 13.65
CA HIS A 49 -5.83 -5.05 13.85
C HIS A 49 -5.93 -5.60 15.27
N GLY A 50 -6.45 -4.84 16.25
CA GLY A 50 -6.61 -5.31 17.64
C GLY A 50 -5.34 -5.79 18.33
N LEU A 51 -4.17 -5.30 17.89
CA LEU A 51 -2.87 -5.64 18.50
C LEU A 51 -2.56 -4.74 19.70
N ARG A 52 -3.13 -3.53 19.72
CA ARG A 52 -3.01 -2.57 20.82
C ARG A 52 -4.38 -2.02 21.17
N ARG A 53 -4.53 -1.60 22.43
CA ARG A 53 -5.82 -1.13 22.97
C ARG A 53 -6.29 0.13 22.27
N GLU A 54 -5.36 0.96 21.84
CA GLU A 54 -5.59 2.24 21.19
C GLU A 54 -6.03 2.09 19.74
N ALA A 55 -5.82 0.93 19.09
CA ALA A 55 -6.12 0.74 17.67
C ALA A 55 -7.60 1.00 17.33
N SER A 56 -8.53 0.59 18.21
CA SER A 56 -9.95 0.83 18.01
C SER A 56 -10.31 2.31 18.16
N LEU A 57 -9.66 3.03 19.09
CA LEU A 57 -9.87 4.49 19.27
C LEU A 57 -9.36 5.26 18.07
N GLU A 58 -8.22 4.86 17.53
CA GLU A 58 -7.64 5.46 16.35
C GLU A 58 -8.47 5.21 15.09
N ALA A 59 -8.98 3.98 14.90
CA ALA A 59 -9.89 3.69 13.81
C ALA A 59 -11.17 4.54 13.88
N ALA A 60 -11.71 4.74 15.09
CA ALA A 60 -12.85 5.63 15.31
C ALA A 60 -12.49 7.10 14.99
N GLN A 61 -11.30 7.55 15.37
CA GLN A 61 -10.82 8.91 15.07
C GLN A 61 -10.67 9.14 13.56
N VAL A 62 -10.14 8.15 12.83
CA VAL A 62 -10.05 8.19 11.36
C VAL A 62 -11.45 8.25 10.75
N HIS A 63 -12.39 7.45 11.25
CA HIS A 63 -13.77 7.50 10.78
C HIS A 63 -14.39 8.87 10.97
N GLU A 64 -14.21 9.49 12.13
CA GLU A 64 -14.70 10.85 12.38
C GLU A 64 -14.10 11.86 11.38
N TRP A 65 -12.79 11.82 11.14
CA TRP A 65 -12.14 12.73 10.19
C TRP A 65 -12.65 12.56 8.76
N LEU A 66 -12.82 11.31 8.30
CA LEU A 66 -13.31 11.02 6.95
C LEU A 66 -14.79 11.36 6.78
N SER A 67 -15.62 11.09 7.79
CA SER A 67 -17.05 11.44 7.80
C SER A 67 -17.28 12.95 7.73
N ARG A 68 -16.46 13.76 8.39
CA ARG A 68 -16.51 15.24 8.29
C ARG A 68 -16.24 15.76 6.87
N ARG A 69 -15.54 14.97 6.05
CA ARG A 69 -15.26 15.25 4.63
C ARG A 69 -16.23 14.53 3.69
N GLN A 70 -17.27 13.89 4.21
CA GLN A 70 -18.23 13.12 3.40
C GLN A 70 -17.58 11.99 2.58
N ILE A 71 -16.47 11.43 3.08
CA ILE A 71 -15.83 10.27 2.48
C ILE A 71 -16.50 9.02 3.08
N GLU A 72 -17.07 8.17 2.23
CA GLU A 72 -17.61 6.87 2.68
C GLU A 72 -16.50 6.04 3.32
N HIS A 73 -16.72 5.60 4.56
CA HIS A 73 -15.69 4.94 5.34
C HIS A 73 -16.25 3.81 6.22
N SER A 74 -15.64 2.63 6.10
CA SER A 74 -15.94 1.46 6.93
C SER A 74 -14.77 1.11 7.85
N ILE A 75 -15.07 0.76 9.09
CA ILE A 75 -14.10 0.13 10.00
C ILE A 75 -14.35 -1.38 10.01
N MET A 76 -13.31 -2.15 9.70
CA MET A 76 -13.33 -3.61 9.81
C MET A 76 -12.35 -4.06 10.87
N ARG A 77 -12.68 -5.09 11.64
CA ARG A 77 -11.82 -5.59 12.71
C ARG A 77 -11.31 -6.98 12.38
N ILE A 78 -10.03 -7.22 12.67
CA ILE A 78 -9.46 -8.58 12.58
C ILE A 78 -9.97 -9.41 13.75
N GLU A 79 -10.71 -10.46 13.42
CA GLU A 79 -11.01 -11.55 14.34
C GLU A 79 -9.85 -12.55 14.31
N TRP A 80 -9.05 -12.56 15.38
CA TRP A 80 -7.87 -13.41 15.46
C TRP A 80 -8.28 -14.84 15.82
N PRO A 81 -7.98 -15.85 14.98
CA PRO A 81 -8.15 -17.24 15.36
C PRO A 81 -7.22 -17.58 16.53
N VAL A 82 -7.72 -18.39 17.47
CA VAL A 82 -7.03 -18.72 18.75
C VAL A 82 -5.60 -19.22 18.55
N HIS A 83 -5.34 -19.97 17.47
CA HIS A 83 -4.05 -20.62 17.21
C HIS A 83 -3.11 -19.80 16.33
N ILE A 84 -3.48 -18.59 15.91
CA ILE A 84 -2.66 -17.79 15.01
C ILE A 84 -1.92 -16.71 15.79
N PRO A 85 -0.57 -16.68 15.74
CA PRO A 85 0.18 -15.68 16.46
C PRO A 85 -0.12 -14.28 15.92
N LYS A 86 -0.38 -13.36 16.86
CA LYS A 86 -0.61 -11.94 16.60
C LYS A 86 0.69 -11.22 16.23
N ASN A 87 1.09 -11.36 14.97
CA ASN A 87 2.29 -10.73 14.44
C ASN A 87 1.98 -9.93 13.16
N SER A 88 2.94 -9.14 12.69
CA SER A 88 2.80 -8.26 11.53
C SER A 88 2.52 -9.02 10.22
N GLN A 89 3.08 -10.21 10.05
CA GLN A 89 2.85 -11.06 8.87
C GLN A 89 1.39 -11.53 8.79
N ASN A 90 0.85 -12.07 9.89
CA ASN A 90 -0.53 -12.51 9.97
C ASN A 90 -1.49 -11.33 9.92
N ALA A 91 -1.17 -10.20 10.57
CA ALA A 91 -1.96 -8.98 10.48
C ALA A 91 -2.08 -8.51 9.03
N ARG A 92 -0.99 -8.55 8.26
CA ARG A 92 -1.00 -8.24 6.82
C ARG A 92 -1.91 -9.19 6.04
N LYS A 93 -1.85 -10.50 6.32
CA LYS A 93 -2.71 -11.51 5.66
C LYS A 93 -4.19 -11.25 5.94
N PHE A 94 -4.59 -11.13 7.20
CA PHE A 94 -5.98 -10.85 7.57
C PHE A 94 -6.47 -9.50 7.07
N ARG A 95 -5.62 -8.47 7.09
CA ARG A 95 -5.95 -7.17 6.50
C ARG A 95 -6.31 -7.30 5.02
N TYR A 96 -5.52 -8.02 4.23
CA TYR A 96 -5.86 -8.23 2.82
C TYR A 96 -7.12 -9.07 2.64
N ALA A 97 -7.41 -10.03 3.52
CA ALA A 97 -8.67 -10.78 3.48
C ALA A 97 -9.89 -9.87 3.73
N LEU A 98 -9.81 -8.98 4.71
CA LEU A 98 -10.88 -8.00 4.99
C LEU A 98 -11.05 -7.00 3.84
N LEU A 99 -9.95 -6.47 3.31
CA LEU A 99 -9.98 -5.59 2.13
C LEU A 99 -10.57 -6.29 0.90
N SER A 100 -10.26 -7.57 0.68
CA SER A 100 -10.90 -8.39 -0.35
C SER A 100 -12.41 -8.51 -0.13
N SER A 101 -12.85 -8.78 1.12
CA SER A 101 -14.27 -8.87 1.44
C SER A 101 -15.00 -7.55 1.16
N ALA A 102 -14.45 -6.43 1.62
CA ALA A 102 -15.00 -5.10 1.34
C ALA A 102 -15.00 -4.79 -0.16
N ALA A 103 -13.95 -5.18 -0.88
CA ALA A 103 -13.89 -4.97 -2.33
C ALA A 103 -15.02 -5.70 -3.06
N LYS A 104 -15.33 -6.93 -2.64
CA LYS A 104 -16.44 -7.72 -3.18
C LYS A 104 -17.80 -7.11 -2.84
N GLU A 105 -18.00 -6.68 -1.59
CA GLU A 105 -19.24 -6.05 -1.10
C GLU A 105 -19.55 -4.76 -1.87
N HIS A 106 -18.55 -3.89 -2.02
CA HIS A 106 -18.68 -2.61 -2.71
C HIS A 106 -18.50 -2.70 -4.24
N LYS A 107 -18.28 -3.91 -4.78
CA LYS A 107 -18.06 -4.18 -6.22
C LYS A 107 -16.97 -3.28 -6.82
N VAL A 108 -15.86 -3.12 -6.12
CA VAL A 108 -14.72 -2.31 -6.57
C VAL A 108 -13.74 -3.18 -7.36
N GLY A 109 -13.16 -2.62 -8.43
CA GLY A 109 -12.12 -3.29 -9.21
C GLY A 109 -10.69 -3.05 -8.69
N HIS A 110 -10.53 -2.07 -7.80
CA HIS A 110 -9.21 -1.59 -7.37
C HIS A 110 -9.14 -1.32 -5.87
N ILE A 111 -8.08 -1.83 -5.25
CA ILE A 111 -7.69 -1.55 -3.86
C ILE A 111 -6.40 -0.76 -3.88
N LEU A 112 -6.40 0.46 -3.33
CA LEU A 112 -5.23 1.33 -3.28
C LEU A 112 -4.60 1.31 -1.89
N THR A 113 -3.28 1.28 -1.87
CA THR A 113 -2.50 1.34 -0.63
C THR A 113 -1.36 2.35 -0.74
N ALA A 114 -1.10 3.06 0.36
CA ALA A 114 -0.17 4.18 0.41
C ALA A 114 1.30 3.76 0.61
N HIS A 115 1.73 2.70 -0.07
CA HIS A 115 3.16 2.39 -0.09
C HIS A 115 3.91 3.47 -0.86
N HIS A 116 5.02 3.93 -0.31
CA HIS A 116 5.76 5.08 -0.82
C HIS A 116 7.24 4.77 -1.12
N LEU A 117 8.04 5.77 -1.50
CA LEU A 117 9.42 5.57 -1.92
C LEU A 117 10.29 4.91 -0.83
N GLU A 118 10.17 5.35 0.42
CA GLU A 118 10.96 4.77 1.50
C GLU A 118 10.52 3.33 1.80
N ASP A 119 9.26 2.94 1.55
CA ASP A 119 8.85 1.52 1.59
C ASP A 119 9.55 0.70 0.50
N GLN A 120 9.78 1.30 -0.68
CA GLN A 120 10.57 0.68 -1.75
C GLN A 120 12.02 0.49 -1.33
N ILE A 121 12.65 1.54 -0.80
CA ILE A 121 14.04 1.50 -0.33
C ILE A 121 14.19 0.46 0.78
N GLU A 122 13.28 0.44 1.76
CA GLU A 122 13.26 -0.59 2.81
C GLU A 122 13.15 -2.00 2.23
N THR A 123 12.24 -2.20 1.27
CA THR A 123 12.02 -3.52 0.64
C THR A 123 13.23 -3.95 -0.18
N PHE A 124 13.84 -3.02 -0.93
CA PHE A 124 15.07 -3.24 -1.66
C PHE A 124 16.18 -3.77 -0.74
N TRP A 125 16.44 -3.07 0.37
CA TRP A 125 17.49 -3.48 1.31
C TRP A 125 17.19 -4.77 2.05
N ILE A 126 15.92 -5.05 2.38
CA ILE A 126 15.51 -6.38 2.91
C ILE A 126 15.87 -7.48 1.91
N ASN A 127 15.57 -7.27 0.63
CA ASN A 127 15.78 -8.27 -0.39
C ASN A 127 17.27 -8.45 -0.72
N VAL A 128 18.06 -7.37 -0.68
CA VAL A 128 19.54 -7.42 -0.73
C VAL A 128 20.10 -8.23 0.45
N ALA A 129 19.62 -7.99 1.67
CA ALA A 129 20.08 -8.72 2.85
C ALA A 129 19.75 -10.23 2.79
N HIS A 130 18.73 -10.62 2.02
CA HIS A 130 18.38 -12.02 1.76
C HIS A 130 19.05 -12.61 0.52
N LEU A 131 20.05 -11.93 -0.06
CA LEU A 131 20.75 -12.35 -1.29
C LEU A 131 19.78 -12.66 -2.44
N SER A 132 18.70 -11.88 -2.54
CA SER A 132 17.73 -12.08 -3.59
C SER A 132 18.33 -11.73 -4.95
N ASN A 133 17.89 -12.44 -5.99
CA ASN A 133 18.22 -12.10 -7.37
C ASN A 133 17.62 -10.73 -7.78
N LEU A 134 17.92 -10.29 -9.01
CA LEU A 134 17.44 -9.02 -9.57
C LEU A 134 15.92 -8.83 -9.42
N PHE A 135 15.13 -9.90 -9.52
CA PHE A 135 13.67 -9.86 -9.34
C PHE A 135 13.25 -9.54 -7.91
N GLY A 136 13.98 -10.05 -6.92
CA GLY A 136 13.80 -9.66 -5.53
C GLY A 136 14.20 -8.20 -5.30
N MET A 137 15.23 -7.71 -5.98
CA MET A 137 15.66 -6.31 -5.84
C MET A 137 14.71 -5.29 -6.51
N ALA A 138 13.78 -5.72 -7.35
CA ALA A 138 12.78 -4.85 -7.98
C ALA A 138 11.71 -4.28 -7.02
N GLY A 139 11.83 -4.56 -5.72
CA GLY A 139 11.04 -3.93 -4.67
C GLY A 139 9.57 -4.34 -4.69
N ILE A 140 8.69 -3.39 -4.35
CA ILE A 140 7.25 -3.57 -4.30
C ILE A 140 6.67 -3.35 -5.70
N PRO A 141 5.90 -4.29 -6.28
CA PRO A 141 5.30 -4.07 -7.59
C PRO A 141 4.26 -2.95 -7.54
N ARG A 142 4.14 -2.15 -8.61
CA ARG A 142 3.15 -1.06 -8.70
C ARG A 142 1.72 -1.55 -8.66
N THR A 143 1.44 -2.66 -9.34
CA THR A 143 0.15 -3.34 -9.35
C THR A 143 0.33 -4.82 -9.06
N ARG A 144 -0.72 -5.46 -8.52
CA ARG A 144 -0.76 -6.92 -8.32
C ARG A 144 -2.21 -7.38 -8.28
N VAL A 145 -2.53 -8.47 -8.96
CA VAL A 145 -3.83 -9.14 -8.85
C VAL A 145 -3.95 -9.85 -7.50
N LEU A 146 -5.11 -9.76 -6.85
CA LEU A 146 -5.37 -10.54 -5.65
C LEU A 146 -5.69 -11.98 -6.02
N GLU A 147 -4.90 -12.94 -5.52
CA GLU A 147 -5.17 -14.37 -5.72
C GLU A 147 -6.55 -14.80 -5.24
N SER A 148 -7.07 -14.15 -4.19
CA SER A 148 -8.41 -14.42 -3.65
C SER A 148 -9.54 -13.83 -4.48
N LEU A 149 -9.25 -12.82 -5.31
CA LEU A 149 -10.20 -12.09 -6.16
C LEU A 149 -9.48 -11.63 -7.44
N PRO A 150 -9.34 -12.50 -8.45
CA PRO A 150 -8.58 -12.22 -9.67
C PRO A 150 -9.07 -11.00 -10.46
N GLU A 151 -10.32 -10.61 -10.27
CA GLU A 151 -10.94 -9.41 -10.85
C GLU A 151 -10.56 -8.11 -10.12
N VAL A 152 -9.93 -8.20 -8.95
CA VAL A 152 -9.52 -7.06 -8.13
C VAL A 152 -8.01 -6.87 -8.17
N MET A 153 -7.60 -5.63 -8.44
CA MET A 153 -6.21 -5.23 -8.48
C MET A 153 -5.81 -4.40 -7.27
N VAL A 154 -4.67 -4.72 -6.66
CA VAL A 154 -4.03 -3.85 -5.67
C VAL A 154 -3.07 -2.90 -6.37
N ALA A 155 -3.29 -1.60 -6.25
CA ALA A 155 -2.46 -0.54 -6.81
C ALA A 155 -1.73 0.28 -5.72
N ARG A 156 -0.56 0.79 -6.06
CA ARG A 156 0.32 1.58 -5.18
C ARG A 156 0.80 2.83 -5.93
N PRO A 157 -0.02 3.88 -6.03
CA PRO A 157 0.31 5.03 -6.87
C PRO A 157 1.50 5.85 -6.33
N LEU A 158 1.77 5.78 -5.02
CA LEU A 158 2.74 6.64 -4.33
C LEU A 158 4.16 6.07 -4.25
N LEU A 159 4.48 4.96 -4.94
CA LEU A 159 5.79 4.29 -4.81
C LEU A 159 7.00 5.15 -5.22
N GLU A 160 6.76 6.24 -5.96
CA GLU A 160 7.78 7.20 -6.38
C GLU A 160 7.70 8.52 -5.59
N THR A 161 6.82 8.59 -4.59
CA THR A 161 6.58 9.77 -3.75
C THR A 161 7.36 9.65 -2.45
N VAL A 162 8.05 10.72 -2.06
CA VAL A 162 8.82 10.80 -0.80
C VAL A 162 7.87 11.01 0.38
N LYS A 163 8.19 10.45 1.55
CA LYS A 163 7.36 10.56 2.76
C LYS A 163 7.07 12.00 3.17
N GLU A 164 8.03 12.89 2.99
CA GLU A 164 7.87 14.31 3.35
C GLU A 164 6.80 14.99 2.49
N ASP A 165 6.73 14.65 1.20
CA ASP A 165 5.69 15.17 0.31
C ASP A 165 4.30 14.70 0.76
N LEU A 166 4.17 13.48 1.29
CA LEU A 166 2.90 12.97 1.81
C LEU A 166 2.43 13.76 3.04
N LYS A 167 3.36 14.17 3.92
CA LYS A 167 3.03 15.07 5.03
C LYS A 167 2.63 16.46 4.53
N ASN A 168 3.34 16.98 3.54
CA ASN A 168 3.01 18.27 2.91
C ASN A 168 1.61 18.22 2.27
N ILE A 169 1.24 17.11 1.63
CA ILE A 169 -0.09 16.87 1.09
C ILE A 169 -1.14 16.91 2.21
N CYS A 170 -0.92 16.21 3.33
CA CYS A 170 -1.81 16.31 4.50
C CYS A 170 -1.94 17.75 4.99
N GLY A 171 -0.83 18.50 5.07
CA GLY A 171 -0.83 19.91 5.42
C GLY A 171 -1.64 20.78 4.46
N TRP A 172 -1.47 20.58 3.14
CA TRP A 172 -2.22 21.28 2.09
C TRP A 172 -3.73 21.07 2.22
N PHE A 173 -4.15 19.84 2.51
CA PHE A 173 -5.55 19.52 2.76
C PHE A 173 -6.05 19.92 4.15
N GLN A 174 -5.18 20.39 5.05
CA GLN A 174 -5.49 20.57 6.48
C GLN A 174 -6.05 19.28 7.10
N GLN A 175 -5.47 18.15 6.72
CA GLN A 175 -5.85 16.82 7.20
C GLN A 175 -4.91 16.37 8.31
N ASN A 176 -5.45 16.15 9.51
CA ASN A 176 -4.71 15.54 10.60
C ASN A 176 -4.41 14.06 10.32
N TRP A 177 -3.37 13.55 10.94
CA TRP A 177 -3.03 12.12 10.95
C TRP A 177 -2.60 11.70 12.36
N ILE A 178 -2.54 10.39 12.54
CA ILE A 178 -2.09 9.77 13.78
C ILE A 178 -0.61 9.44 13.64
N GLU A 179 0.19 9.91 14.59
CA GLU A 179 1.60 9.51 14.72
C GLU A 179 1.68 8.27 15.61
N ASP A 180 2.14 7.15 15.06
CA ASP A 180 2.27 5.90 15.80
C ASP A 180 3.62 5.86 16.57
N PRO A 181 3.62 5.93 17.91
CA PRO A 181 4.85 5.88 18.72
C PRO A 181 5.50 4.49 18.73
N SER A 182 4.74 3.43 18.41
CA SER A 182 5.23 2.04 18.40
C SER A 182 6.19 1.76 17.24
N ASN A 183 6.13 2.57 16.17
CA ASN A 183 7.05 2.47 15.04
C ASN A 183 8.52 2.72 15.42
N GLU A 184 8.81 3.35 16.56
CA GLU A 184 10.19 3.60 16.99
C GLU A 184 10.74 2.51 17.93
N LYS A 185 9.92 1.97 18.83
CA LYS A 185 10.37 1.03 19.88
C LYS A 185 10.19 -0.44 19.50
N THR A 186 9.08 -0.80 18.84
CA THR A 186 8.77 -2.20 18.46
C THR A 186 9.47 -2.60 17.15
N SER A 187 9.83 -1.64 16.31
CA SER A 187 10.41 -1.89 14.99
C SER A 187 11.82 -2.49 15.04
N LEU A 188 12.62 -2.22 16.07
CA LEU A 188 13.98 -2.74 16.22
C LEU A 188 14.05 -4.27 16.41
N GLY A 189 12.98 -4.89 16.93
CA GLY A 189 12.88 -6.34 17.05
C GLY A 189 12.68 -7.05 15.69
N HIS A 190 12.36 -6.30 14.64
CA HIS A 190 12.09 -6.83 13.30
C HIS A 190 13.09 -6.29 12.28
N GLN A 191 13.45 -7.11 11.28
CA GLN A 191 14.42 -6.77 10.24
C GLN A 191 14.12 -5.42 9.57
N ARG A 192 12.85 -5.15 9.23
CA ARG A 192 12.44 -3.91 8.58
C ARG A 192 12.72 -2.66 9.42
N GLY A 193 12.48 -2.70 10.73
CA GLY A 193 12.76 -1.53 11.57
C GLY A 193 14.24 -1.27 11.80
N ARG A 194 15.06 -2.33 11.86
CA ARG A 194 16.53 -2.19 11.87
C ARG A 194 17.02 -1.51 10.59
N ILE A 195 16.51 -1.94 9.43
CA ILE A 195 16.82 -1.33 8.12
C ILE A 195 16.35 0.12 8.06
N ARG A 196 15.11 0.41 8.47
CA ARG A 196 14.57 1.78 8.55
C ARG A 196 15.45 2.70 9.39
N LYS A 197 15.92 2.22 10.56
CA LYS A 197 16.84 3.00 11.40
C LYS A 197 18.17 3.28 10.69
N ALA A 198 18.78 2.27 10.06
CA ALA A 198 20.03 2.47 9.31
C ALA A 198 19.83 3.43 8.12
N LEU A 199 18.69 3.35 7.44
CA LEU A 199 18.35 4.25 6.33
C LEU A 199 18.20 5.70 6.77
N LYS A 200 17.64 5.96 7.96
CA LYS A 200 17.58 7.33 8.51
C LYS A 200 18.97 7.97 8.58
N GLU A 201 19.98 7.22 9.00
CA GLU A 201 21.38 7.70 9.01
C GLU A 201 21.91 7.97 7.60
N ILE A 202 21.59 7.08 6.65
CA ILE A 202 21.99 7.23 5.24
C ILE A 202 21.33 8.46 4.61
N TYR A 203 20.09 8.79 4.98
CA TYR A 203 19.37 9.93 4.44
C TYR A 203 19.98 11.28 4.78
N HIS A 204 20.86 11.36 5.78
CA HIS A 204 21.68 12.55 6.03
C HIS A 204 22.78 12.77 4.97
N LEU A 205 23.18 11.71 4.26
CA LEU A 205 24.20 11.74 3.22
C LEU A 205 23.60 11.71 1.81
N VAL A 206 22.54 10.92 1.63
CA VAL A 206 21.90 10.67 0.34
C VAL A 206 20.39 10.73 0.50
N PRO A 207 19.69 11.74 -0.04
CA PRO A 207 18.25 11.86 0.14
C PRO A 207 17.50 10.69 -0.54
N PRO A 208 16.30 10.30 -0.05
CA PRO A 208 15.53 9.19 -0.62
C PRO A 208 15.30 9.30 -2.13
N SER A 209 15.11 10.51 -2.65
CA SER A 209 14.90 10.78 -4.08
C SER A 209 16.03 10.28 -4.98
N HIS A 210 17.26 10.15 -4.48
CA HIS A 210 18.39 9.62 -5.27
C HIS A 210 18.25 8.13 -5.59
N PHE A 211 17.42 7.40 -4.84
CA PHE A 211 17.14 5.98 -5.11
C PHE A 211 16.06 5.79 -6.19
N LEU A 212 15.34 6.85 -6.60
CA LEU A 212 14.22 6.75 -7.54
C LEU A 212 14.63 6.12 -8.86
N LEU A 213 15.69 6.61 -9.50
CA LEU A 213 16.13 6.10 -10.79
C LEU A 213 16.49 4.61 -10.70
N LEU A 214 17.27 4.23 -9.67
CA LEU A 214 17.64 2.84 -9.43
C LEU A 214 16.41 1.94 -9.29
N LEU A 215 15.47 2.31 -8.41
CA LEU A 215 14.28 1.50 -8.11
C LEU A 215 13.32 1.45 -9.31
N LYS A 216 13.21 2.54 -10.07
CA LYS A 216 12.41 2.58 -11.29
C LYS A 216 12.99 1.65 -12.34
N THR A 217 14.29 1.75 -12.63
CA THR A 217 14.95 0.92 -13.63
C THR A 217 14.92 -0.57 -13.26
N THR A 218 15.09 -0.93 -11.98
CA THR A 218 14.97 -2.34 -11.56
C THR A 218 13.54 -2.86 -11.67
N SER A 219 12.53 -2.02 -11.40
CA SER A 219 11.11 -2.38 -11.58
C SER A 219 10.76 -2.57 -13.05
N GLU A 220 11.19 -1.66 -13.92
CA GLU A 220 10.99 -1.73 -15.37
C GLU A 220 11.66 -2.96 -15.98
N ALA A 221 12.92 -3.22 -15.62
CA ALA A 221 13.63 -4.41 -16.06
C ALA A 221 12.92 -5.70 -15.65
N ARG A 222 12.39 -5.76 -14.42
CA ARG A 222 11.58 -6.90 -13.97
C ARG A 222 10.32 -7.09 -14.80
N GLN A 223 9.56 -6.01 -15.03
CA GLN A 223 8.31 -6.08 -15.80
C GLN A 223 8.57 -6.54 -17.23
N GLU A 224 9.64 -6.05 -17.85
CA GLU A 224 10.04 -6.44 -19.19
C GLU A 224 10.39 -7.94 -19.25
N ILE A 225 11.19 -8.44 -18.30
CA ILE A 225 11.53 -9.87 -18.28
C ILE A 225 10.30 -10.73 -18.00
N GLU A 226 9.43 -10.35 -17.06
CA GLU A 226 8.18 -11.07 -16.78
C GLU A 226 7.26 -11.10 -18.02
N ALA A 227 7.17 -9.99 -18.77
CA ALA A 227 6.40 -9.91 -20.01
C ALA A 227 6.98 -10.82 -21.11
N GLN A 228 8.30 -10.83 -21.28
CA GLN A 228 8.97 -11.71 -22.24
C GLN A 228 8.80 -13.19 -21.89
N VAL A 229 8.95 -13.56 -20.60
CA VAL A 229 8.73 -14.93 -20.12
C VAL A 229 7.27 -15.34 -20.35
N GLN A 230 6.30 -14.48 -20.01
CA GLN A 230 4.89 -14.78 -20.23
C GLN A 230 4.57 -14.93 -21.72
N SER A 231 5.10 -14.04 -22.57
CA SER A 231 4.95 -14.16 -24.02
C SER A 231 5.57 -15.46 -24.55
N PHE A 232 6.72 -15.87 -24.02
CA PHE A 232 7.35 -17.14 -24.37
C PHE A 232 6.46 -18.33 -23.98
N LEU A 233 5.94 -18.34 -22.75
CA LEU A 233 5.00 -19.36 -22.28
C LEU A 233 3.74 -19.38 -23.15
N ASP A 234 3.11 -18.24 -23.41
CA ASP A 234 1.89 -18.16 -24.24
C ASP A 234 2.09 -18.69 -25.67
N VAL A 235 3.32 -18.61 -26.21
CA VAL A 235 3.67 -19.17 -27.53
C VAL A 235 3.98 -20.67 -27.44
N HIS A 236 4.64 -21.14 -26.38
CA HIS A 236 5.23 -22.48 -26.32
C HIS A 236 4.51 -23.47 -25.41
N THR A 237 3.64 -23.01 -24.50
CA THR A 237 2.77 -23.85 -23.67
C THR A 237 1.36 -23.96 -24.23
N LYS A 238 1.07 -23.37 -25.40
CA LYS A 238 -0.11 -23.70 -26.21
C LYS A 238 0.14 -25.01 -26.97
N PHE A 239 0.24 -26.11 -26.23
CA PHE A 239 0.10 -27.46 -26.76
C PHE A 239 -0.75 -28.31 -25.80
N GLN A 240 -1.87 -28.79 -26.35
CA GLN A 240 -2.92 -29.71 -25.85
C GLN A 240 -3.94 -29.15 -24.86
#